data_AF-A0A523GJM4-F1
#
_entry.id   AF-A0A523GJM4-F1
#
_cell.length_a   1.000
_cell.length_b   1.000
_cell.length_c   1.000
_cell.angle_alpha   90.00
_cell.angle_beta   90.00
_cell.angle_gamma   90.00
#
_symmetry.space_group_name_H-M   'P 1'
#
loop_
_entity.id
_entity.type
_entity.pdbx_description
1 polymer ?
#
loop_
_entity_poly.entity_id
_entity_poly.type
_entity_poly.pdbx_seq_one_letter_code
_entity_poly.pdbx_strand_id
1 'polypeptide(L)'
;NNFREAKNKGFEVLELAKKHKEFEAVLDAIALLAEVEHRQGNDLKAIELSNQLISRIEDLSSRFSNPDRLTSFRHKVYDYLKNAVVYELSQNRIDSAFAKLDYAKARSLKHTDELSNGMSNQVKFIDVDLLKSSLDQKTVVLDYMVTQDTLYVFMITNEGNQLLKRGINANELQKTVYQYKTRIDKTIETFHDYTPSKAKEHFEGTSELSHKLFEELLGWPALIEKLNNIERLYIIPDDFLFELPFATLGVADSAYLIQKVAVITSPGASFLMRANKNLEIQNITDKKGLISVDPSLPGATELLSFLRRTFPSGVELNVNGEPSRQLVLEKLNKAFDFYIIVGHGVADSKYPERSYIEFNVRNTNTDRVSKIRLTVEDLKEINWSQTSMVLLVGCETGGGKLYRGTGITGLQQSFLSWGVKNVLASLWKIEANQTIPQIQDFILKWSKVSNPAIALREMQLKAIEKLSNNKFYQFPHPYYWGSYILLHGVTEPYIFKDNNY
;
A
#
# COMPACT_ATOMS: atom_id res chain seq x y z
N ASN A 1 -4.59 -41.26 17.49
CA ASN A 1 -5.77 -41.12 18.37
C ASN A 1 -6.27 -39.68 18.50
N ASN A 2 -5.40 -38.70 18.77
CA ASN A 2 -5.83 -37.31 19.02
C ASN A 2 -6.53 -36.61 17.82
N PHE A 3 -6.11 -36.83 16.57
CA PHE A 3 -6.77 -36.21 15.40
C PHE A 3 -8.17 -36.76 15.12
N ARG A 4 -8.41 -38.04 15.38
CA ARG A 4 -9.74 -38.65 15.21
C ARG A 4 -10.72 -38.10 16.23
N GLU A 5 -10.27 -37.94 17.47
CA GLU A 5 -11.06 -37.29 18.53
C GLU A 5 -11.33 -35.82 18.20
N ALA A 6 -10.30 -35.07 17.76
CA ALA A 6 -10.46 -33.68 17.34
C ALA A 6 -11.47 -33.53 16.19
N LYS A 7 -11.42 -34.41 15.19
CA LYS A 7 -12.37 -34.43 14.07
C LYS A 7 -13.80 -34.70 14.54
N ASN A 8 -14.01 -35.69 15.41
CA ASN A 8 -15.33 -35.99 15.97
C ASN A 8 -15.90 -34.81 16.75
N LYS A 9 -15.09 -34.19 17.62
CA LYS A 9 -15.49 -32.97 18.36
C LYS A 9 -15.77 -31.80 17.41
N GLY A 10 -14.97 -31.64 16.36
CA GLY A 10 -15.19 -30.60 15.34
C GLY A 10 -16.54 -30.75 14.64
N PHE A 11 -16.94 -31.97 14.27
CA PHE A 11 -18.27 -32.23 13.71
C PHE A 11 -19.40 -31.99 14.71
N GLU A 12 -19.22 -32.39 15.97
CA GLU A 12 -20.21 -32.13 17.02
C GLU A 12 -20.45 -30.63 17.22
N VAL A 13 -19.36 -29.84 17.32
CA VAL A 13 -19.43 -28.38 17.39
C VAL A 13 -20.11 -27.80 16.15
N LEU A 14 -19.77 -28.28 14.96
CA LEU A 14 -20.38 -27.80 13.72
C LEU A 14 -21.90 -28.02 13.69
N GLU A 15 -22.37 -29.19 14.11
CA GLU A 15 -23.80 -29.52 14.14
C GLU A 15 -24.55 -28.72 15.21
N LEU A 16 -23.96 -28.58 16.41
CA LEU A 16 -24.53 -27.73 17.47
C LEU A 16 -24.58 -26.27 17.04
N ALA A 17 -23.51 -25.74 16.45
CA ALA A 17 -23.44 -24.36 15.99
C ALA A 17 -24.48 -24.07 14.90
N LYS A 18 -24.67 -24.98 13.93
CA LYS A 18 -25.74 -24.87 12.94
C LYS A 18 -27.13 -24.88 13.59
N LYS A 19 -27.37 -25.81 14.53
CA LYS A 19 -28.64 -25.95 15.24
C LYS A 19 -29.02 -24.68 16.00
N HIS A 20 -28.04 -24.03 16.62
CA HIS A 20 -28.24 -22.80 17.40
C HIS A 20 -28.05 -21.50 16.59
N LYS A 21 -27.75 -21.60 15.28
CA LYS A 21 -27.47 -20.46 14.39
C LYS A 21 -26.28 -19.60 14.87
N GLU A 22 -25.28 -20.24 15.47
CA GLU A 22 -24.03 -19.63 15.92
C GLU A 22 -23.04 -19.56 14.74
N PHE A 23 -23.20 -18.55 13.89
CA PHE A 23 -22.49 -18.46 12.62
C PHE A 23 -20.97 -18.39 12.73
N GLU A 24 -20.43 -17.71 13.76
CA GLU A 24 -18.98 -17.67 13.99
C GLU A 24 -18.44 -19.05 14.41
N ALA A 25 -19.16 -19.76 15.28
CA ALA A 25 -18.77 -21.11 15.70
C ALA A 25 -18.81 -22.11 14.53
N VAL A 26 -19.71 -21.91 13.56
CA VAL A 26 -19.71 -22.68 12.31
C VAL A 26 -18.41 -22.46 11.53
N LEU A 27 -17.94 -21.22 11.40
CA LEU A 27 -16.66 -20.94 10.73
C LEU A 27 -15.49 -21.57 11.48
N ASP A 28 -15.43 -21.39 12.79
CA ASP A 28 -14.35 -21.89 13.62
C ASP A 28 -14.28 -23.44 13.56
N ALA A 29 -15.43 -24.11 13.55
CA ALA A 29 -15.51 -25.56 13.39
C ALA A 29 -15.04 -26.04 11.99
N ILE A 30 -15.43 -25.35 10.92
CA ILE A 30 -14.97 -25.68 9.56
C ILE A 30 -13.45 -25.47 9.44
N ALA A 31 -12.92 -24.37 9.98
CA ALA A 31 -11.49 -24.08 9.99
C ALA A 31 -10.70 -25.18 10.72
N LEU A 32 -11.16 -25.58 11.91
CA LEU A 32 -10.55 -26.66 12.67
C LEU A 32 -10.58 -27.99 11.92
N LEU A 33 -11.73 -28.34 11.31
CA LEU A 33 -11.85 -29.56 10.51
C LEU A 33 -10.88 -29.54 9.32
N ALA A 34 -10.76 -28.41 8.62
CA ALA A 34 -9.81 -28.27 7.51
C ALA A 34 -8.36 -28.48 7.97
N GLU A 35 -7.99 -27.89 9.11
CA GLU A 35 -6.65 -28.07 9.69
C GLU A 35 -6.39 -29.52 10.10
N VAL A 36 -7.36 -30.19 10.72
CA VAL A 36 -7.24 -31.60 11.09
C VAL A 36 -7.06 -32.48 9.85
N GLU A 37 -7.84 -32.25 8.79
CA GLU A 37 -7.70 -33.00 7.53
C GLU A 37 -6.30 -32.79 6.93
N HIS A 38 -5.80 -31.55 6.87
CA HIS A 38 -4.45 -31.25 6.38
C HIS A 38 -3.37 -31.96 7.21
N ARG A 39 -3.45 -31.90 8.55
CA ARG A 39 -2.50 -32.60 9.43
C ARG A 39 -2.56 -34.13 9.31
N GLN A 40 -3.66 -34.68 8.80
CA GLN A 40 -3.80 -36.10 8.49
C GLN A 40 -3.33 -36.46 7.06
N GLY A 41 -2.89 -35.49 6.26
CA GLY A 41 -2.49 -35.67 4.86
C GLY A 41 -3.66 -35.68 3.87
N ASN A 42 -4.87 -35.32 4.30
CA ASN A 42 -6.07 -35.27 3.47
C ASN A 42 -6.28 -33.88 2.85
N ASP A 43 -5.28 -33.36 2.14
CA ASP A 43 -5.24 -31.96 1.70
C ASP A 43 -6.39 -31.58 0.77
N LEU A 44 -6.85 -32.49 -0.11
CA LEU A 44 -8.00 -32.24 -0.97
C LEU A 44 -9.28 -31.97 -0.15
N LYS A 45 -9.43 -32.65 1.00
CA LYS A 45 -10.57 -32.42 1.89
C LYS A 45 -10.40 -31.12 2.68
N ALA A 46 -9.19 -30.80 3.10
CA ALA A 46 -8.86 -29.50 3.71
C ALA A 46 -9.19 -28.34 2.75
N ILE A 47 -8.83 -28.48 1.47
CA ILE A 47 -9.17 -27.52 0.41
C ILE A 47 -10.68 -27.36 0.26
N GLU A 48 -11.43 -28.46 0.16
CA GLU A 48 -12.90 -28.43 0.06
C GLU A 48 -13.53 -27.68 1.23
N LEU A 49 -13.11 -28.00 2.46
CA LEU A 49 -13.58 -27.32 3.68
C LEU A 49 -13.19 -25.84 3.69
N SER A 50 -11.98 -25.49 3.25
CA SER A 50 -11.54 -24.09 3.16
C SER A 50 -12.36 -23.28 2.13
N ASN A 51 -12.79 -23.90 1.03
CA ASN A 51 -13.65 -23.25 0.04
C ASN A 51 -15.06 -23.01 0.61
N GLN A 52 -15.59 -23.96 1.38
CA GLN A 52 -16.84 -23.77 2.13
C GLN A 52 -16.72 -22.63 3.14
N LEU A 53 -15.60 -22.53 3.85
CA LEU A 53 -15.30 -21.44 4.78
C LEU A 53 -15.27 -20.08 4.08
N ILE A 54 -14.56 -19.96 2.95
CA ILE A 54 -14.48 -18.72 2.14
C ILE A 54 -15.88 -18.25 1.72
N SER A 55 -16.73 -19.16 1.22
CA SER A 55 -18.10 -18.80 0.81
C SER A 55 -18.96 -18.25 1.94
N ARG A 56 -18.69 -18.64 3.20
CA ARG A 56 -19.47 -18.23 4.37
C ARG A 56 -18.97 -16.93 5.00
N ILE A 57 -17.70 -16.58 4.82
CA ILE A 57 -17.10 -15.39 5.42
C ILE A 57 -17.83 -14.11 4.98
N GLU A 58 -18.23 -14.02 3.72
CA GLU A 58 -18.88 -12.81 3.18
C GLU A 58 -20.27 -12.61 3.79
N ASP A 59 -21.07 -13.68 3.87
CA ASP A 59 -22.41 -13.66 4.49
C ASP A 59 -22.40 -13.25 5.96
N LEU A 60 -21.26 -13.46 6.64
CA LEU A 60 -21.05 -13.17 8.05
C LEU A 60 -20.50 -11.76 8.28
N SER A 61 -19.61 -11.29 7.40
CA SER A 61 -18.98 -9.97 7.51
C SER A 61 -20.01 -8.84 7.50
N SER A 62 -21.07 -8.98 6.71
CA SER A 62 -22.17 -8.00 6.59
C SER A 62 -23.08 -7.91 7.83
N ARG A 63 -22.96 -8.85 8.78
CA ARG A 63 -23.82 -8.92 9.98
C ARG A 63 -23.26 -8.15 11.18
N PHE A 64 -22.01 -7.70 11.12
CA PHE A 64 -21.38 -6.97 12.22
C PHE A 64 -21.73 -5.48 12.17
N SER A 65 -22.48 -5.00 13.16
CA SER A 65 -22.74 -3.56 13.36
C SER A 65 -21.68 -2.88 14.23
N ASN A 66 -20.90 -3.65 15.01
CA ASN A 66 -19.86 -3.15 15.91
C ASN A 66 -18.47 -3.21 15.24
N PRO A 67 -17.76 -2.08 15.09
CA PRO A 67 -16.46 -2.02 14.41
C PRO A 67 -15.34 -2.83 15.07
N ASP A 68 -15.30 -2.89 16.40
CA ASP A 68 -14.26 -3.63 17.14
C ASP A 68 -14.44 -5.14 16.98
N ARG A 69 -15.69 -5.62 17.04
CA ARG A 69 -16.01 -7.04 16.76
C ARG A 69 -15.69 -7.40 15.31
N LEU A 70 -16.04 -6.54 14.35
CA LEU A 70 -15.69 -6.76 12.94
C LEU A 70 -14.17 -6.83 12.74
N THR A 71 -13.41 -5.99 13.43
CA THR A 71 -11.94 -6.01 13.39
C THR A 71 -11.38 -7.33 13.92
N SER A 72 -11.82 -7.76 15.11
CA SER A 72 -11.38 -9.03 15.70
C SER A 72 -11.73 -10.22 14.80
N PHE A 73 -12.94 -10.23 14.26
CA PHE A 73 -13.40 -11.22 13.29
C PHE A 73 -12.50 -11.25 12.04
N ARG A 74 -12.16 -10.10 11.47
CA ARG A 74 -11.28 -10.01 10.29
C ARG A 74 -9.89 -10.58 10.56
N HIS A 75 -9.30 -10.29 11.72
CA HIS A 75 -7.99 -10.86 12.11
C HIS A 75 -8.04 -12.39 12.20
N LYS A 76 -9.07 -12.94 12.88
CA LYS A 76 -9.28 -14.40 12.99
C LYS A 76 -9.46 -15.05 11.62
N VAL A 77 -10.29 -14.45 10.77
CA VAL A 77 -10.54 -14.94 9.41
C VAL A 77 -9.27 -14.92 8.57
N TYR A 78 -8.40 -13.93 8.74
CA TYR A 78 -7.17 -13.87 7.95
C TYR A 78 -6.25 -15.06 8.19
N ASP A 79 -6.17 -15.56 9.42
CA ASP A 79 -5.41 -16.79 9.74
C ASP A 79 -6.02 -18.02 9.05
N TYR A 80 -7.36 -18.13 9.00
CA TYR A 80 -8.03 -19.20 8.26
C TYR A 80 -7.75 -19.14 6.76
N LEU A 81 -7.69 -17.93 6.19
CA LEU A 81 -7.38 -17.75 4.77
C LEU A 81 -5.91 -18.07 4.48
N LYS A 82 -4.96 -17.70 5.35
CA LYS A 82 -3.55 -18.12 5.24
C LYS A 82 -3.41 -19.64 5.25
N ASN A 83 -4.14 -20.32 6.13
CA ASN A 83 -4.17 -21.78 6.15
C ASN A 83 -4.74 -22.35 4.83
N ALA A 84 -5.78 -21.74 4.26
CA ALA A 84 -6.32 -22.13 2.96
C ALA A 84 -5.29 -22.01 1.83
N VAL A 85 -4.42 -20.99 1.87
CA VAL A 85 -3.28 -20.85 0.95
C VAL A 85 -2.30 -22.02 1.14
N VAL A 86 -1.94 -22.35 2.39
CA VAL A 86 -1.04 -23.48 2.69
C VAL A 86 -1.60 -24.81 2.20
N TYR A 87 -2.91 -25.03 2.32
CA TYR A 87 -3.55 -26.25 1.82
C TYR A 87 -3.43 -26.37 0.28
N GLU A 88 -3.61 -25.28 -0.47
CA GLU A 88 -3.37 -25.31 -1.93
C GLU A 88 -1.89 -25.58 -2.26
N LEU A 89 -0.97 -24.96 -1.50
CA LEU A 89 0.48 -25.15 -1.69
C LEU A 89 0.92 -26.59 -1.44
N SER A 90 0.29 -27.30 -0.49
CA SER A 90 0.56 -28.72 -0.24
C SER A 90 0.25 -29.63 -1.43
N GLN A 91 -0.63 -29.17 -2.32
CA GLN A 91 -1.01 -29.86 -3.56
C GLN A 91 -0.35 -29.24 -4.80
N ASN A 92 0.68 -28.39 -4.62
CA ASN A 92 1.39 -27.67 -5.68
C ASN A 92 0.49 -26.80 -6.56
N ARG A 93 -0.63 -26.30 -6.01
CA ARG A 93 -1.59 -25.44 -6.73
C ARG A 93 -1.26 -23.96 -6.52
N ILE A 94 -0.16 -23.51 -7.13
CA ILE A 94 0.41 -22.16 -6.89
C ILE A 94 -0.56 -21.04 -7.30
N ASP A 95 -1.19 -21.11 -8.48
CA ASP A 95 -2.14 -20.08 -8.93
C ASP A 95 -3.36 -19.98 -8.00
N SER A 96 -3.89 -21.13 -7.57
CA SER A 96 -5.01 -21.20 -6.62
C SER A 96 -4.63 -20.62 -5.25
N ALA A 97 -3.44 -20.96 -4.77
CA ALA A 97 -2.90 -20.43 -3.53
C ALA A 97 -2.74 -18.90 -3.59
N PHE A 98 -2.17 -18.39 -4.68
CA PHE A 98 -2.03 -16.95 -4.92
C PHE A 98 -3.40 -16.25 -4.98
N ALA A 99 -4.36 -16.81 -5.72
CA ALA A 99 -5.69 -16.22 -5.81
C ALA A 99 -6.40 -16.14 -4.45
N LYS A 100 -6.22 -17.15 -3.57
CA LYS A 100 -6.73 -17.13 -2.20
C LYS A 100 -6.04 -16.09 -1.31
N LEU A 101 -4.72 -15.93 -1.46
CA LEU A 101 -3.97 -14.90 -0.74
C LEU A 101 -4.42 -13.50 -1.14
N ASP A 102 -4.52 -13.25 -2.44
CA ASP A 102 -4.99 -11.97 -2.96
C ASP A 102 -6.43 -11.69 -2.53
N TYR A 103 -7.33 -12.69 -2.62
CA TYR A 103 -8.68 -12.58 -2.07
C TYR A 103 -8.66 -12.15 -0.59
N ALA A 104 -7.76 -12.73 0.22
CA ALA A 104 -7.65 -12.40 1.63
C ALA A 104 -7.21 -10.95 1.85
N LYS A 105 -6.31 -10.43 0.99
CA LYS A 105 -5.77 -9.06 1.05
C LYS A 105 -6.70 -8.00 0.46
N ALA A 106 -7.47 -8.36 -0.57
CA ALA A 106 -8.34 -7.47 -1.32
C ALA A 106 -9.74 -7.28 -0.70
N ARG A 107 -10.01 -7.84 0.49
CA ARG A 107 -11.33 -7.76 1.13
C ARG A 107 -11.81 -6.33 1.39
N SER A 108 -10.89 -5.37 1.57
CA SER A 108 -11.27 -3.96 1.71
C SER A 108 -11.85 -3.33 0.44
N LEU A 109 -11.49 -3.83 -0.75
CA LEU A 109 -12.09 -3.35 -2.02
C LEU A 109 -13.56 -3.70 -2.13
N LYS A 110 -13.95 -4.87 -1.61
CA LYS A 110 -15.31 -5.39 -1.77
C LYS A 110 -16.36 -4.53 -1.11
N HIS A 111 -16.10 -4.00 0.08
CA HIS A 111 -17.03 -3.08 0.72
C HIS A 111 -17.23 -1.79 -0.07
N THR A 112 -16.21 -1.35 -0.83
CA THR A 112 -16.33 -0.15 -1.68
C THR A 112 -17.07 -0.44 -2.98
N ASP A 113 -16.87 -1.62 -3.58
CA ASP A 113 -17.58 -2.06 -4.78
C ASP A 113 -19.06 -2.43 -4.49
N GLU A 114 -19.37 -3.00 -3.32
CA GLU A 114 -20.74 -3.27 -2.85
C GLU A 114 -21.57 -1.99 -2.68
N LEU A 115 -20.95 -0.91 -2.24
CA LEU A 115 -21.59 0.41 -2.10
C LEU A 115 -21.85 1.08 -3.46
N SER A 116 -21.11 0.73 -4.51
CA SER A 116 -21.19 1.37 -5.83
C SER A 116 -21.98 0.60 -6.88
N ASN A 117 -22.01 -0.74 -6.83
CA ASN A 117 -22.63 -1.57 -7.88
C ASN A 117 -23.72 -2.54 -7.38
N GLY A 118 -24.17 -2.41 -6.13
CA GLY A 118 -25.14 -3.32 -5.51
C GLY A 118 -24.52 -4.65 -5.06
N MET A 119 -25.20 -5.34 -4.15
CA MET A 119 -24.70 -6.55 -3.49
C MET A 119 -24.54 -7.72 -4.48
N SER A 120 -23.32 -7.94 -4.96
CA SER A 120 -22.92 -9.23 -5.53
C SER A 120 -22.14 -10.00 -4.46
N ASN A 121 -22.82 -10.89 -3.73
CA ASN A 121 -22.21 -11.78 -2.72
C ASN A 121 -21.28 -12.86 -3.34
N GLN A 122 -20.90 -12.77 -4.61
CA GLN A 122 -19.99 -13.74 -5.22
C GLN A 122 -18.54 -13.48 -4.84
N VAL A 123 -17.88 -14.54 -4.37
CA VAL A 123 -16.43 -14.57 -4.13
C VAL A 123 -15.72 -14.37 -5.48
N LYS A 124 -15.28 -13.14 -5.75
CA LYS A 124 -14.46 -12.83 -6.92
C LYS A 124 -12.98 -13.05 -6.57
N PHE A 125 -12.38 -14.07 -7.18
CA PHE A 125 -10.94 -14.27 -7.18
C PHE A 125 -10.30 -13.52 -8.34
N ILE A 126 -9.03 -13.19 -8.17
CA ILE A 126 -8.20 -12.62 -9.22
C ILE A 126 -7.97 -13.63 -10.35
N ASP A 127 -8.00 -13.15 -11.60
CA ASP A 127 -7.59 -13.94 -12.76
C ASP A 127 -6.07 -13.82 -12.90
N VAL A 128 -5.37 -14.90 -12.53
CA VAL A 128 -3.90 -14.91 -12.46
C VAL A 128 -3.27 -14.83 -13.85
N ASP A 129 -3.90 -15.40 -14.87
CA ASP A 129 -3.38 -15.37 -16.23
C ASP A 129 -3.57 -13.99 -16.85
N LEU A 130 -4.72 -13.35 -16.58
CA LEU A 130 -4.92 -11.96 -16.95
C LEU A 130 -3.91 -11.04 -16.23
N LEU A 131 -3.62 -11.27 -14.94
CA LEU A 131 -2.55 -10.54 -14.23
C LEU A 131 -1.22 -10.68 -14.96
N LYS A 132 -0.75 -11.91 -15.20
CA LYS A 132 0.52 -12.19 -15.90
C LYS A 132 0.57 -11.47 -17.26
N SER A 133 -0.50 -11.59 -18.06
CA SER A 133 -0.58 -10.97 -19.38
C SER A 133 -0.61 -9.43 -19.37
N SER A 134 -0.99 -8.82 -18.24
CA SER A 134 -1.00 -7.36 -18.06
C SER A 134 0.36 -6.78 -17.67
N LEU A 135 1.31 -7.62 -17.24
CA LEU A 135 2.66 -7.20 -16.88
C LEU A 135 3.54 -7.14 -18.13
N ASP A 136 4.49 -6.21 -18.16
CA ASP A 136 5.55 -6.19 -19.16
C ASP A 136 6.80 -6.96 -18.70
N GLN A 137 7.77 -7.11 -19.60
CA GLN A 137 9.05 -7.79 -19.32
C GLN A 137 9.93 -7.06 -18.29
N LYS A 138 9.60 -5.82 -17.93
CA LYS A 138 10.36 -4.96 -17.02
C LYS A 138 9.68 -4.83 -15.66
N THR A 139 8.67 -5.64 -15.37
CA THR A 139 7.88 -5.57 -14.15
C THR A 139 7.85 -6.92 -13.43
N VAL A 140 8.12 -6.88 -12.12
CA VAL A 140 7.96 -8.01 -11.21
C VAL A 140 6.99 -7.63 -10.10
N VAL A 141 6.10 -8.55 -9.74
CA VAL A 141 5.22 -8.42 -8.56
C VAL A 141 5.65 -9.45 -7.52
N LEU A 142 5.85 -9.01 -6.28
CA LEU A 142 6.13 -9.86 -5.13
C LEU A 142 4.97 -9.77 -4.14
N ASP A 143 4.24 -10.87 -3.95
CA ASP A 143 3.19 -10.98 -2.96
C ASP A 143 3.64 -11.82 -1.76
N TYR A 144 3.79 -11.16 -0.62
CA TYR A 144 4.31 -11.76 0.61
C TYR A 144 3.22 -12.44 1.42
N MET A 145 3.54 -13.56 2.07
CA MET A 145 2.72 -14.13 3.14
C MET A 145 3.63 -14.64 4.25
N VAL A 146 3.46 -14.07 5.44
CA VAL A 146 4.21 -14.41 6.65
C VAL A 146 3.37 -15.35 7.51
N THR A 147 3.81 -16.60 7.68
CA THR A 147 3.31 -17.49 8.75
C THR A 147 4.23 -17.38 9.96
N GLN A 148 3.92 -18.10 11.05
CA GLN A 148 4.75 -18.08 12.25
C GLN A 148 6.21 -18.50 11.99
N ASP A 149 6.41 -19.45 11.08
CA ASP A 149 7.68 -20.13 10.84
C ASP A 149 8.19 -20.07 9.38
N THR A 150 7.41 -19.50 8.47
CA THR A 150 7.71 -19.52 7.03
C THR A 150 7.37 -18.19 6.36
N LEU A 151 8.29 -17.70 5.55
CA LEU A 151 8.06 -16.60 4.62
C LEU A 151 7.77 -17.19 3.24
N TYR A 152 6.58 -16.93 2.72
CA TYR A 152 6.22 -17.24 1.34
C TYR A 152 6.24 -15.94 0.52
N VAL A 153 6.76 -16.02 -0.70
CA VAL A 153 6.73 -14.93 -1.67
C VAL A 153 6.28 -15.48 -3.02
N PHE A 154 5.14 -15.02 -3.50
CA PHE A 154 4.70 -15.28 -4.87
C PHE A 154 5.34 -14.23 -5.77
N MET A 155 6.30 -14.66 -6.58
CA MET A 155 6.93 -13.82 -7.60
C MET A 155 6.17 -14.01 -8.92
N ILE A 156 5.56 -12.96 -9.44
CA ILE A 156 4.77 -12.99 -10.67
C ILE A 156 5.43 -12.08 -11.71
N THR A 157 5.56 -12.59 -12.92
CA THR A 157 6.04 -11.88 -14.10
C THR A 157 5.09 -12.13 -15.27
N ASN A 158 5.36 -11.50 -16.41
CA ASN A 158 4.66 -11.81 -17.66
C ASN A 158 4.95 -13.21 -18.22
N GLU A 159 6.04 -13.84 -17.78
CA GLU A 159 6.46 -15.19 -18.21
C GLU A 159 5.85 -16.30 -17.35
N GLY A 160 5.38 -15.98 -16.14
CA GLY A 160 4.80 -16.96 -15.22
C GLY A 160 4.85 -16.53 -13.77
N ASN A 161 4.66 -17.49 -12.87
CA ASN A 161 4.79 -17.27 -11.44
C ASN A 161 5.67 -18.34 -10.78
N GLN A 162 6.35 -17.94 -9.73
CA GLN A 162 7.23 -18.78 -8.93
C GLN A 162 6.93 -18.57 -7.45
N LEU A 163 6.80 -19.67 -6.71
CA LEU A 163 6.75 -19.62 -5.26
C LEU A 163 8.16 -19.69 -4.69
N LEU A 164 8.54 -18.67 -3.93
CA LEU A 164 9.75 -18.65 -3.11
C LEU A 164 9.33 -18.87 -1.66
N LYS A 165 10.05 -19.71 -0.92
CA LYS A 165 9.78 -19.92 0.51
C LYS A 165 11.05 -20.19 1.30
N ARG A 166 11.10 -19.70 2.53
CA ARG A 166 12.18 -20.01 3.50
C ARG A 166 11.63 -20.03 4.92
N GLY A 167 12.27 -20.82 5.78
CA GLY A 167 11.98 -20.81 7.21
C GLY A 167 12.41 -19.49 7.83
N ILE A 168 11.58 -18.94 8.71
CA ILE A 168 11.83 -17.71 9.48
C ILE A 168 11.27 -17.86 10.89
N ASN A 169 11.53 -16.89 11.76
CA ASN A 169 10.75 -16.67 12.97
C ASN A 169 10.02 -15.32 12.82
N ALA A 170 8.70 -15.35 12.67
CA ALA A 170 7.92 -14.13 12.41
C ALA A 170 8.11 -13.05 13.48
N ASN A 171 8.26 -13.44 14.75
CA ASN A 171 8.48 -12.49 15.84
C ASN A 171 9.86 -11.83 15.78
N GLU A 172 10.89 -12.56 15.36
CA GLU A 172 12.25 -12.02 15.19
C GLU A 172 12.35 -11.10 13.98
N LEU A 173 11.73 -11.50 12.87
CA LEU A 173 11.63 -10.66 11.67
C LEU A 173 10.86 -9.37 11.98
N GLN A 174 9.71 -9.46 12.66
CA GLN A 174 8.93 -8.30 13.10
C GLN A 174 9.76 -7.36 14.00
N LYS A 175 10.50 -7.91 14.97
CA LYS A 175 11.41 -7.12 15.81
C LYS A 175 12.46 -6.39 14.97
N THR A 176 13.05 -7.06 13.99
CA THR A 176 14.07 -6.46 13.10
C THR A 176 13.48 -5.32 12.27
N VAL A 177 12.27 -5.50 11.71
CA VAL A 177 11.53 -4.45 10.98
C VAL A 177 11.28 -3.23 11.88
N TYR A 178 10.77 -3.45 13.10
CA TYR A 178 10.50 -2.35 14.04
C TYR A 178 11.77 -1.66 14.53
N GLN A 179 12.87 -2.39 14.76
CA GLN A 179 14.17 -1.80 15.08
C GLN A 179 14.67 -0.91 13.95
N TYR A 180 14.59 -1.38 12.70
CA TYR A 180 15.00 -0.61 11.52
C TYR A 180 14.20 0.68 11.38
N LYS A 181 12.86 0.59 11.43
CA LYS A 181 11.96 1.76 11.39
C LYS A 181 12.26 2.74 12.52
N THR A 182 12.39 2.25 13.76
CA THR A 182 12.68 3.09 14.93
C THR A 182 14.00 3.84 14.77
N ARG A 183 15.04 3.23 14.17
CA ARG A 183 16.30 3.93 13.90
C ARG A 183 16.14 5.02 12.85
N ILE A 184 15.30 4.83 11.84
CA ILE A 184 14.97 5.87 10.86
C ILE A 184 14.26 7.04 11.55
N ASP A 185 13.21 6.75 12.33
CA ASP A 185 12.41 7.79 12.99
C ASP A 185 13.25 8.60 13.99
N LYS A 186 14.17 7.95 14.72
CA LYS A 186 15.06 8.60 15.70
C LYS A 186 16.20 9.40 15.09
N THR A 187 16.37 9.41 13.76
CA THR A 187 17.38 10.28 13.13
C THR A 187 17.19 11.74 13.51
N ILE A 188 15.95 12.19 13.73
CA ILE A 188 15.70 13.58 14.16
C ILE A 188 16.28 13.90 15.55
N GLU A 189 16.33 12.92 16.45
CA GLU A 189 16.87 13.10 17.80
C GLU A 189 18.39 13.31 17.74
N THR A 190 19.06 12.69 16.77
CA THR A 190 20.52 12.81 16.58
C THR A 190 21.00 14.23 16.24
N PHE A 191 20.08 15.13 15.85
CA PHE A 191 20.41 16.55 15.61
C PHE A 191 20.71 17.35 16.88
N HIS A 192 20.23 16.90 18.05
CA HIS A 192 20.38 17.65 19.30
C HIS A 192 21.79 17.52 19.92
N ASP A 193 22.53 16.47 19.57
CA ASP A 193 23.87 16.16 20.10
C ASP A 193 24.76 15.63 18.96
N TYR A 194 24.88 16.45 17.92
CA TYR A 194 25.47 16.08 16.63
C TYR A 194 27.00 16.03 16.68
N THR A 195 27.59 14.86 16.41
CA THR A 195 29.01 14.71 16.07
C THR A 195 29.17 13.83 14.82
N PRO A 196 30.22 14.03 13.99
CA PRO A 196 30.45 13.20 12.81
C PRO A 196 30.56 11.70 13.13
N SER A 197 31.14 11.35 14.29
CA SER A 197 31.26 9.96 14.74
C SER A 197 29.89 9.35 15.05
N LYS A 198 29.02 10.06 15.77
CA LYS A 198 27.66 9.59 16.09
C LYS A 198 26.80 9.44 14.83
N ALA A 199 26.91 10.38 13.88
CA ALA A 199 26.19 10.29 12.61
C ALA A 199 26.62 9.06 11.80
N LYS A 200 27.93 8.78 11.77
CA LYS A 200 28.49 7.60 11.11
C LYS A 200 28.01 6.31 11.78
N GLU A 201 28.14 6.19 13.10
CA GLU A 201 27.67 5.03 13.86
C GLU A 201 26.15 4.80 13.67
N HIS A 202 25.37 5.88 13.70
CA HIS A 202 23.92 5.80 13.47
C HIS A 202 23.63 5.24 12.08
N PHE A 203 24.32 5.74 11.06
CA PHE A 203 24.17 5.28 9.67
C PHE A 203 24.62 3.83 9.48
N GLU A 204 25.76 3.43 10.04
CA GLU A 204 26.28 2.06 9.95
C GLU A 204 25.32 1.05 10.59
N GLY A 205 24.85 1.32 11.81
CA GLY A 205 23.88 0.45 12.47
C GLY A 205 22.51 0.40 11.76
N THR A 206 22.09 1.49 11.11
CA THR A 206 20.89 1.47 10.26
C THR A 206 21.12 0.66 8.99
N SER A 207 22.32 0.78 8.39
CA SER A 207 22.70 0.05 7.19
C SER A 207 22.81 -1.46 7.44
N GLU A 208 23.32 -1.89 8.60
CA GLU A 208 23.40 -3.30 8.98
C GLU A 208 22.01 -3.97 9.01
N LEU A 209 21.05 -3.33 9.69
CA LEU A 209 19.65 -3.80 9.71
C LEU A 209 19.02 -3.79 8.31
N SER A 210 19.35 -2.76 7.51
CA SER A 210 18.90 -2.63 6.12
C SER A 210 19.31 -3.83 5.27
N HIS A 211 20.59 -4.23 5.32
CA HIS A 211 21.10 -5.38 4.58
C HIS A 211 20.55 -6.70 5.11
N LYS A 212 20.43 -6.85 6.43
CA LYS A 212 19.83 -8.05 7.02
C LYS A 212 18.40 -8.25 6.54
N LEU A 213 17.58 -7.20 6.54
CA LEU A 213 16.21 -7.24 6.04
C LEU A 213 16.15 -7.51 4.53
N PHE A 214 17.08 -6.95 3.74
CA PHE A 214 17.18 -7.27 2.32
C PHE A 214 17.45 -8.76 2.10
N GLU A 215 18.47 -9.32 2.76
CA GLU A 215 18.84 -10.73 2.62
C GLU A 215 17.68 -11.66 3.00
N GLU A 216 16.96 -11.35 4.08
CA GLU A 216 15.81 -12.13 4.54
C GLU A 216 14.60 -12.04 3.59
N LEU A 217 14.28 -10.86 3.05
CA LEU A 217 13.03 -10.60 2.32
C LEU A 217 13.16 -10.63 0.78
N LEU A 218 14.32 -10.25 0.26
CA LEU A 218 14.58 -10.01 -1.16
C LEU A 218 15.83 -10.74 -1.68
N GLY A 219 16.69 -11.28 -0.79
CA GLY A 219 17.89 -12.05 -1.10
C GLY A 219 17.60 -13.45 -1.68
N TRP A 220 16.79 -13.51 -2.74
CA TRP A 220 16.45 -14.73 -3.47
C TRP A 220 17.24 -14.76 -4.77
N PRO A 221 18.03 -15.82 -5.08
CA PRO A 221 18.79 -15.87 -6.33
C PRO A 221 17.95 -15.54 -7.57
N ALA A 222 16.74 -16.13 -7.66
CA ALA A 222 15.79 -15.89 -8.75
C ALA A 222 15.33 -14.42 -8.89
N LEU A 223 15.31 -13.66 -7.79
CA LEU A 223 14.98 -12.23 -7.82
C LEU A 223 16.22 -11.39 -8.13
N ILE A 224 17.36 -11.68 -7.51
CA ILE A 224 18.61 -10.94 -7.69
C ILE A 224 19.03 -10.89 -9.16
N GLU A 225 18.93 -12.02 -9.88
CA GLU A 225 19.20 -12.08 -11.33
C GLU A 225 18.30 -11.15 -12.15
N LYS A 226 17.06 -10.94 -11.71
CA LYS A 226 16.08 -10.08 -12.39
C LYS A 226 16.24 -8.61 -12.04
N LEU A 227 16.69 -8.25 -10.83
CA LEU A 227 16.75 -6.86 -10.34
C LEU A 227 17.52 -5.90 -11.25
N ASN A 228 18.54 -6.37 -11.98
CA ASN A 228 19.31 -5.53 -12.90
C ASN A 228 18.62 -5.33 -14.27
N ASN A 229 17.58 -6.11 -14.57
CA ASN A 229 16.93 -6.16 -15.87
C ASN A 229 15.51 -5.60 -15.86
N ILE A 230 14.97 -5.29 -14.69
CA ILE A 230 13.61 -4.76 -14.50
C ILE A 230 13.65 -3.27 -14.15
N GLU A 231 12.56 -2.57 -14.46
CA GLU A 231 12.40 -1.15 -14.14
C GLU A 231 11.46 -0.95 -12.95
N ARG A 232 10.53 -1.90 -12.73
CA ARG A 232 9.46 -1.79 -11.72
C ARG A 232 9.36 -3.05 -10.88
N LEU A 233 9.36 -2.84 -9.57
CA LEU A 233 9.14 -3.87 -8.57
C LEU A 233 7.91 -3.49 -7.73
N TYR A 234 6.82 -4.22 -7.94
CA TYR A 234 5.63 -4.12 -7.10
C TYR A 234 5.80 -5.02 -5.88
N ILE A 235 5.60 -4.44 -4.71
CA ILE A 235 5.60 -5.13 -3.43
C ILE A 235 4.17 -5.12 -2.90
N ILE A 236 3.64 -6.31 -2.59
CA ILE A 236 2.40 -6.49 -1.85
C ILE A 236 2.79 -7.04 -0.47
N PRO A 237 2.94 -6.16 0.54
CA PRO A 237 3.38 -6.56 1.87
C PRO A 237 2.34 -7.44 2.57
N ASP A 238 2.76 -8.06 3.67
CA ASP A 238 1.88 -8.75 4.60
C ASP A 238 2.18 -8.32 6.03
N ASP A 239 1.12 -8.20 6.84
CA ASP A 239 1.19 -7.88 8.26
C ASP A 239 2.16 -6.71 8.56
N PHE A 240 3.09 -6.87 9.51
CA PHE A 240 4.07 -5.85 9.88
C PHE A 240 4.99 -5.38 8.72
N LEU A 241 5.05 -6.09 7.59
CA LEU A 241 5.84 -5.64 6.43
C LEU A 241 5.23 -4.41 5.74
N PHE A 242 3.96 -4.09 5.97
CA PHE A 242 3.37 -2.84 5.47
C PHE A 242 4.06 -1.58 6.01
N GLU A 243 4.74 -1.69 7.16
CA GLU A 243 5.48 -0.57 7.76
C GLU A 243 6.93 -0.45 7.23
N LEU A 244 7.39 -1.40 6.41
CA LEU A 244 8.76 -1.45 5.94
C LEU A 244 8.96 -0.57 4.69
N PRO A 245 9.84 0.46 4.72
CA PRO A 245 10.25 1.16 3.51
C PRO A 245 11.14 0.29 2.62
N PHE A 246 10.56 -0.61 1.81
CA PHE A 246 11.33 -1.54 0.96
C PHE A 246 12.37 -0.86 0.06
N ALA A 247 12.08 0.35 -0.42
CA ALA A 247 13.00 1.14 -1.25
C ALA A 247 14.35 1.45 -0.57
N THR A 248 14.38 1.46 0.77
CA THR A 248 15.54 1.83 1.59
C THR A 248 16.37 0.63 2.03
N LEU A 249 16.01 -0.59 1.62
CA LEU A 249 16.76 -1.80 1.94
C LEU A 249 18.08 -1.86 1.15
N GLY A 250 19.18 -2.22 1.80
CA GLY A 250 20.51 -2.24 1.21
C GLY A 250 20.80 -3.52 0.42
N VAL A 251 21.43 -3.41 -0.74
CA VAL A 251 21.76 -4.53 -1.64
C VAL A 251 23.27 -4.59 -1.84
N ALA A 252 23.85 -5.78 -2.05
CA ALA A 252 25.31 -6.00 -2.05
C ALA A 252 26.15 -4.93 -2.80
N ASP A 253 25.68 -4.47 -3.97
CA ASP A 253 26.39 -3.50 -4.82
C ASP A 253 25.81 -2.08 -4.81
N SER A 254 24.85 -1.77 -3.93
CA SER A 254 24.25 -0.43 -3.85
C SER A 254 23.73 -0.16 -2.45
N ALA A 255 23.90 1.07 -1.97
CA ALA A 255 23.43 1.46 -0.64
C ALA A 255 21.93 1.14 -0.44
N TYR A 256 21.13 1.23 -1.51
CA TYR A 256 19.68 1.05 -1.47
C TYR A 256 19.08 0.37 -2.71
N LEU A 257 17.98 -0.38 -2.51
CA LEU A 257 17.19 -1.06 -3.54
C LEU A 257 16.68 -0.08 -4.61
N ILE A 258 16.29 1.14 -4.22
CA ILE A 258 15.80 2.16 -5.15
C ILE A 258 16.81 2.53 -6.25
N GLN A 259 18.11 2.30 -6.01
CA GLN A 259 19.17 2.51 -6.99
C GLN A 259 19.12 1.48 -8.11
N LYS A 260 18.59 0.28 -7.85
CA LYS A 260 18.42 -0.78 -8.84
C LYS A 260 17.09 -0.66 -9.60
N VAL A 261 15.98 -0.43 -8.90
CA VAL A 261 14.62 -0.55 -9.45
C VAL A 261 13.65 0.45 -8.84
N ALA A 262 12.62 0.88 -9.58
CA ALA A 262 11.51 1.65 -8.98
C ALA A 262 10.65 0.72 -8.12
N VAL A 263 10.43 1.09 -6.85
CA VAL A 263 9.68 0.28 -5.89
C VAL A 263 8.28 0.88 -5.71
N ILE A 264 7.25 0.07 -5.95
CA ILE A 264 5.84 0.45 -5.85
C ILE A 264 5.16 -0.47 -4.83
N THR A 265 4.31 0.07 -3.97
CA THR A 265 3.55 -0.73 -3.01
C THR A 265 2.09 -0.88 -3.46
N SER A 266 1.49 -2.04 -3.24
CA SER A 266 0.04 -2.22 -3.40
C SER A 266 -0.53 -3.03 -2.24
N PRO A 267 -1.78 -2.78 -1.79
CA PRO A 267 -2.38 -3.59 -0.74
C PRO A 267 -2.71 -5.02 -1.16
N GLY A 268 -2.87 -5.28 -2.46
CA GLY A 268 -3.17 -6.59 -3.04
C GLY A 268 -3.08 -6.54 -4.57
N ALA A 269 -2.92 -7.69 -5.22
CA ALA A 269 -2.84 -7.79 -6.67
C ALA A 269 -4.18 -7.45 -7.36
N SER A 270 -5.33 -7.69 -6.71
CA SER A 270 -6.64 -7.27 -7.23
C SER A 270 -6.77 -5.76 -7.38
N PHE A 271 -6.04 -4.97 -6.59
CA PHE A 271 -5.96 -3.52 -6.81
C PHE A 271 -5.31 -3.24 -8.17
N LEU A 272 -4.22 -3.94 -8.48
CA LEU A 272 -3.56 -3.83 -9.78
C LEU A 272 -4.56 -4.13 -10.91
N MET A 273 -5.44 -5.11 -10.78
CA MET A 273 -6.33 -5.51 -11.90
C MET A 273 -7.62 -4.70 -12.09
N ARG A 274 -7.83 -3.59 -11.38
CA ARG A 274 -9.01 -2.76 -11.62
C ARG A 274 -8.92 -2.13 -13.01
N ALA A 275 -9.86 -2.47 -13.90
CA ALA A 275 -9.92 -1.89 -15.24
C ALA A 275 -10.28 -0.40 -15.18
N ASN A 276 -9.57 0.44 -15.94
CA ASN A 276 -10.05 1.77 -16.28
C ASN A 276 -10.43 1.82 -17.77
N LYS A 277 -11.70 2.12 -18.05
CA LYS A 277 -12.26 2.15 -19.42
C LYS A 277 -11.82 3.38 -20.22
N ASN A 278 -11.22 4.37 -19.57
CA ASN A 278 -10.73 5.57 -20.21
C ASN A 278 -9.25 5.68 -19.87
N LEU A 279 -8.37 5.72 -20.88
CA LEU A 279 -7.21 6.62 -20.94
C LEU A 279 -6.29 6.20 -22.09
N GLU A 280 -6.30 7.00 -23.16
CA GLU A 280 -5.09 7.19 -23.94
C GLU A 280 -4.03 7.85 -23.05
N ILE A 281 -2.75 7.50 -23.25
CA ILE A 281 -1.60 8.18 -22.64
C ILE A 281 -1.58 9.62 -23.18
N GLN A 282 -2.27 10.51 -22.49
CA GLN A 282 -2.23 11.95 -22.72
C GLN A 282 -1.26 12.58 -21.73
N ASN A 283 -0.58 13.64 -22.17
CA ASN A 283 0.40 14.33 -21.34
C ASN A 283 -0.27 14.88 -20.06
N ILE A 284 0.28 14.56 -18.89
CA ILE A 284 -0.30 14.95 -17.60
C ILE A 284 -0.40 16.48 -17.42
N THR A 285 0.42 17.26 -18.14
CA THR A 285 0.40 18.73 -18.09
C THR A 285 -0.89 19.34 -18.60
N ASP A 286 -1.59 18.65 -19.51
CA ASP A 286 -2.83 19.13 -20.13
C ASP A 286 -4.06 18.73 -19.30
N LYS A 287 -3.86 17.87 -18.30
CA LYS A 287 -4.91 17.36 -17.42
C LYS A 287 -5.34 18.38 -16.37
N LYS A 288 -6.59 18.26 -15.92
CA LYS A 288 -7.15 19.15 -14.91
C LYS A 288 -6.74 18.68 -13.52
N GLY A 289 -5.90 19.48 -12.86
CA GLY A 289 -5.48 19.25 -11.48
C GLY A 289 -6.20 20.15 -10.48
N LEU A 290 -6.42 19.66 -9.27
CA LEU A 290 -6.75 20.51 -8.11
C LEU A 290 -5.52 20.70 -7.22
N ILE A 291 -5.23 21.94 -6.81
CA ILE A 291 -4.10 22.30 -5.97
C ILE A 291 -4.60 22.92 -4.67
N SER A 292 -4.20 22.38 -3.52
CA SER A 292 -4.44 22.92 -2.18
C SER A 292 -3.13 22.97 -1.42
N VAL A 293 -2.60 24.16 -1.16
CA VAL A 293 -1.31 24.36 -0.47
C VAL A 293 -1.49 25.24 0.74
N ASP A 294 -0.95 24.82 1.89
CA ASP A 294 -0.88 25.65 3.09
C ASP A 294 0.12 26.81 2.90
N PRO A 295 -0.36 28.07 2.86
CA PRO A 295 0.50 29.23 2.62
C PRO A 295 1.46 29.52 3.79
N SER A 296 1.26 28.91 4.97
CA SER A 296 2.16 29.07 6.12
C SER A 296 3.41 28.19 6.05
N LEU A 297 3.47 27.22 5.12
CA LEU A 297 4.61 26.33 4.99
C LEU A 297 5.82 27.05 4.35
N PRO A 298 7.05 26.81 4.85
CA PRO A 298 8.26 27.28 4.19
C PRO A 298 8.29 26.82 2.72
N GLY A 299 8.51 27.76 1.80
CA GLY A 299 8.56 27.46 0.35
C GLY A 299 7.20 27.33 -0.35
N ALA A 300 6.07 27.61 0.34
CA ALA A 300 4.74 27.46 -0.25
C ALA A 300 4.49 28.38 -1.45
N THR A 301 4.96 29.63 -1.40
CA THR A 301 4.81 30.61 -2.50
C THR A 301 5.56 30.18 -3.75
N GLU A 302 6.79 29.68 -3.58
CA GLU A 302 7.63 29.14 -4.63
C GLU A 302 7.02 27.87 -5.22
N LEU A 303 6.48 26.99 -4.37
CA LEU A 303 5.78 25.78 -4.80
C LEU A 303 4.53 26.12 -5.62
N LEU A 304 3.68 27.04 -5.16
CA LEU A 304 2.48 27.46 -5.90
C LEU A 304 2.85 28.07 -7.26
N SER A 305 3.86 28.93 -7.30
CA SER A 305 4.34 29.53 -8.55
C SER A 305 4.89 28.48 -9.51
N PHE A 306 5.60 27.48 -9.00
CA PHE A 306 6.07 26.34 -9.77
C PHE A 306 4.92 25.48 -10.30
N LEU A 307 3.93 25.16 -9.46
CA LEU A 307 2.76 24.37 -9.85
C LEU A 307 1.94 25.03 -10.95
N ARG A 308 1.68 26.35 -10.85
CA ARG A 308 0.97 27.12 -11.90
C ARG A 308 1.68 27.06 -13.25
N ARG A 309 3.02 27.07 -13.26
CA ARG A 309 3.81 26.98 -14.48
C ARG A 309 3.82 25.56 -15.06
N THR A 310 3.94 24.55 -14.19
CA THR A 310 4.02 23.14 -14.62
C THR A 310 2.67 22.58 -15.06
N PHE A 311 1.58 23.02 -14.44
CA PHE A 311 0.21 22.61 -14.74
C PHE A 311 -0.67 23.83 -15.07
N PRO A 312 -0.60 24.37 -16.30
CA PRO A 312 -1.40 25.53 -16.69
C PRO A 312 -2.93 25.31 -16.56
N SER A 313 -3.38 24.06 -16.71
CA SER A 313 -4.78 23.62 -16.52
C SER A 313 -5.14 23.33 -15.06
N GLY A 314 -4.19 23.49 -14.13
CA GLY A 314 -4.40 23.29 -12.69
C GLY A 314 -5.21 24.41 -12.07
N VAL A 315 -6.08 24.05 -11.13
CA VAL A 315 -6.96 24.99 -10.42
C VAL A 315 -6.62 24.97 -8.93
N GLU A 316 -6.28 26.13 -8.38
CA GLU A 316 -6.20 26.29 -6.92
C GLU A 316 -7.57 26.16 -6.29
N LEU A 317 -7.65 25.44 -5.17
CA LEU A 317 -8.87 25.27 -4.41
C LEU A 317 -9.36 26.62 -3.87
N ASN A 318 -10.45 27.09 -4.47
CA ASN A 318 -11.06 28.36 -4.13
C ASN A 318 -12.58 28.27 -4.17
N VAL A 319 -13.22 29.18 -3.44
CA VAL A 319 -14.68 29.31 -3.35
C VAL A 319 -15.08 30.79 -3.40
N ASN A 320 -16.30 31.04 -3.89
CA ASN A 320 -16.94 32.35 -3.82
C ASN A 320 -17.80 32.37 -2.55
N GLY A 321 -17.45 33.23 -1.60
CA GLY A 321 -18.06 33.28 -0.27
C GLY A 321 -17.21 32.63 0.82
N GLU A 322 -17.75 32.54 2.04
CA GLU A 322 -17.04 31.97 3.19
C GLU A 322 -16.80 30.47 3.00
N PRO A 323 -15.55 29.97 3.08
CA PRO A 323 -15.24 28.56 2.95
C PRO A 323 -16.00 27.69 3.97
N SER A 324 -16.71 26.69 3.47
CA SER A 324 -17.41 25.69 4.27
C SER A 324 -17.10 24.29 3.78
N ARG A 325 -17.29 23.29 4.65
CA ARG A 325 -17.15 21.86 4.30
C ARG A 325 -17.92 21.51 3.03
N GLN A 326 -19.18 21.93 2.95
CA GLN A 326 -20.05 21.66 1.80
C GLN A 326 -19.50 22.28 0.52
N LEU A 327 -19.09 23.56 0.54
CA LEU A 327 -18.56 24.22 -0.65
C LEU A 327 -17.26 23.58 -1.14
N VAL A 328 -16.42 23.08 -0.22
CA VAL A 328 -15.21 22.34 -0.60
C VAL A 328 -15.58 21.01 -1.27
N LEU A 329 -16.49 20.23 -0.69
CA LEU A 329 -16.94 18.96 -1.28
C LEU A 329 -17.56 19.17 -2.67
N GLU A 330 -18.37 20.21 -2.86
CA GLU A 330 -18.92 20.59 -4.17
C GLU A 330 -17.82 20.91 -5.20
N LYS A 331 -16.71 21.52 -4.78
CA LYS A 331 -15.56 21.76 -5.65
C LYS A 331 -14.81 20.48 -5.98
N LEU A 332 -14.55 19.61 -4.99
CA LEU A 332 -13.86 18.34 -5.19
C LEU A 332 -14.62 17.42 -6.16
N ASN A 333 -15.96 17.44 -6.12
CA ASN A 333 -16.78 16.58 -6.97
C ASN A 333 -16.83 17.00 -8.45
N LYS A 334 -16.10 18.05 -8.86
CA LYS A 334 -15.97 18.48 -10.27
C LYS A 334 -15.05 17.61 -11.12
N ALA A 335 -14.55 16.52 -10.54
CA ALA A 335 -13.83 15.46 -11.22
C ALA A 335 -12.50 15.97 -11.83
N PHE A 336 -11.41 15.80 -11.08
CA PHE A 336 -10.03 16.13 -11.49
C PHE A 336 -9.22 14.88 -11.82
N ASP A 337 -8.26 15.03 -12.74
CA ASP A 337 -7.32 13.97 -13.12
C ASP A 337 -6.27 13.73 -12.03
N PHE A 338 -5.91 14.78 -11.28
CA PHE A 338 -5.01 14.68 -10.14
C PHE A 338 -5.29 15.72 -9.05
N TYR A 339 -4.87 15.42 -7.82
CA TYR A 339 -4.98 16.30 -6.66
C TYR A 339 -3.61 16.45 -6.01
N ILE A 340 -3.20 17.69 -5.75
CA ILE A 340 -1.98 18.01 -5.01
C ILE A 340 -2.40 18.68 -3.71
N ILE A 341 -2.25 17.97 -2.60
CA ILE A 341 -2.66 18.42 -1.28
C ILE A 341 -1.41 18.54 -0.41
N VAL A 342 -1.03 19.78 -0.11
CA VAL A 342 0.16 20.13 0.68
C VAL A 342 -0.31 20.76 1.98
N GLY A 343 -0.13 20.06 3.10
CA GLY A 343 -0.65 20.49 4.39
C GLY A 343 -0.59 19.38 5.45
N HIS A 344 -1.55 19.39 6.37
CA HIS A 344 -1.61 18.41 7.45
C HIS A 344 -2.66 17.34 7.19
N GLY A 345 -2.26 16.08 7.38
CA GLY A 345 -3.16 14.94 7.50
C GLY A 345 -2.92 14.25 8.82
N VAL A 346 -3.98 13.68 9.40
CA VAL A 346 -3.90 12.89 10.63
C VAL A 346 -4.67 11.61 10.42
N ALA A 347 -3.99 10.47 10.60
CA ALA A 347 -4.64 9.18 10.65
C ALA A 347 -5.18 8.92 12.06
N ASP A 348 -6.45 8.54 12.16
CA ASP A 348 -7.05 8.05 13.40
C ASP A 348 -6.90 6.53 13.43
N SER A 349 -5.98 6.04 14.27
CA SER A 349 -5.71 4.61 14.39
C SER A 349 -6.82 3.84 15.10
N LYS A 350 -7.75 4.50 15.79
CA LYS A 350 -8.88 3.81 16.42
C LYS A 350 -10.08 3.74 15.48
N TYR A 351 -10.34 4.85 14.78
CA TYR A 351 -11.49 5.05 13.91
C TYR A 351 -11.02 5.58 12.55
N PRO A 352 -10.57 4.70 11.63
CA PRO A 352 -9.95 5.12 10.38
C PRO A 352 -10.82 6.06 9.52
N GLU A 353 -12.15 5.95 9.58
CA GLU A 353 -13.11 6.82 8.91
C GLU A 353 -13.06 8.29 9.38
N ARG A 354 -12.51 8.54 10.56
CA ARG A 354 -12.29 9.87 11.15
C ARG A 354 -10.91 10.45 10.82
N SER A 355 -10.04 9.67 10.20
CA SER A 355 -8.79 10.20 9.63
C SER A 355 -9.13 11.37 8.72
N TYR A 356 -8.37 12.45 8.78
CA TYR A 356 -8.70 13.68 8.05
C TYR A 356 -7.49 14.30 7.38
N ILE A 357 -7.77 15.12 6.37
CA ILE A 357 -6.81 15.98 5.72
C ILE A 357 -7.30 17.44 5.73
N GLU A 358 -6.36 18.36 5.91
CA GLU A 358 -6.61 19.80 5.88
C GLU A 358 -6.47 20.33 4.44
N PHE A 359 -7.56 20.86 3.92
CA PHE A 359 -7.58 21.60 2.67
C PHE A 359 -7.45 23.10 2.93
N ASN A 360 -6.61 23.75 2.14
CA ASN A 360 -6.44 25.20 2.16
C ASN A 360 -7.25 25.80 1.03
N VAL A 361 -8.19 26.66 1.39
CA VAL A 361 -9.22 27.18 0.49
C VAL A 361 -9.13 28.69 0.43
N ARG A 362 -8.93 29.24 -0.77
CA ARG A 362 -8.92 30.69 -0.99
C ARG A 362 -10.36 31.21 -1.18
N ASN A 363 -10.76 32.21 -0.41
CA ASN A 363 -11.97 32.97 -0.65
C ASN A 363 -11.69 34.01 -1.75
N THR A 364 -12.37 33.91 -2.89
CA THR A 364 -12.12 34.79 -4.04
C THR A 364 -12.53 36.25 -3.82
N ASN A 365 -13.36 36.53 -2.81
CA ASN A 365 -13.91 37.86 -2.56
C ASN A 365 -13.05 38.66 -1.57
N THR A 366 -12.34 37.97 -0.68
CA THR A 366 -11.52 38.59 0.39
C THR A 366 -10.03 38.28 0.26
N ASP A 367 -9.66 37.37 -0.65
CA ASP A 367 -8.33 36.79 -0.81
C ASP A 367 -7.77 36.08 0.43
N ARG A 368 -8.61 35.84 1.44
CA ARG A 368 -8.24 35.10 2.66
C ARG A 368 -8.19 33.60 2.36
N VAL A 369 -7.23 32.93 2.99
CA VAL A 369 -7.12 31.46 2.97
C VAL A 369 -7.64 30.89 4.29
N SER A 370 -8.49 29.88 4.22
CA SER A 370 -9.02 29.15 5.38
C SER A 370 -8.69 27.67 5.30
N LYS A 371 -8.52 27.03 6.47
CA LYS A 371 -8.29 25.60 6.60
C LYS A 371 -9.61 24.88 6.82
N ILE A 372 -9.92 23.89 5.98
CA ILE A 372 -11.11 23.04 6.10
C ILE A 372 -10.66 21.58 6.26
N ARG A 373 -11.09 20.95 7.35
CA ARG A 373 -10.83 19.52 7.61
C ARG A 373 -11.90 18.66 6.95
N LEU A 374 -11.47 17.73 6.12
CA LEU A 374 -12.33 16.69 5.54
C LEU A 374 -11.86 15.31 6.01
N THR A 375 -12.79 14.52 6.55
CA THR A 375 -12.51 13.16 7.01
C THR A 375 -12.56 12.17 5.84
N VAL A 376 -12.12 10.93 6.06
CA VAL A 376 -12.31 9.83 5.11
C VAL A 376 -13.80 9.64 4.78
N GLU A 377 -14.69 9.77 5.78
CA GLU A 377 -16.14 9.70 5.54
C GLU A 377 -16.64 10.80 4.59
N ASP A 378 -16.09 12.02 4.66
CA ASP A 378 -16.44 13.10 3.73
C ASP A 378 -15.97 12.84 2.31
N LEU A 379 -14.72 12.43 2.20
CA LEU A 379 -14.07 12.25 0.91
C LEU A 379 -14.65 11.04 0.16
N LYS A 380 -15.27 10.10 0.87
CA LYS A 380 -15.99 8.96 0.27
C LYS A 380 -17.15 9.38 -0.62
N GLU A 381 -17.75 10.56 -0.40
CA GLU A 381 -18.86 11.09 -1.22
C GLU A 381 -18.41 11.59 -2.59
N ILE A 382 -17.10 11.76 -2.80
CA ILE A 382 -16.53 12.26 -4.04
C ILE A 382 -16.30 11.11 -5.02
N ASN A 383 -16.60 11.35 -6.30
CA ASN A 383 -16.27 10.39 -7.34
C ASN A 383 -14.78 10.45 -7.73
N TRP A 384 -14.00 9.46 -7.28
CA TRP A 384 -12.56 9.35 -7.55
C TRP A 384 -12.20 8.49 -8.77
N SER A 385 -13.17 7.92 -9.48
CA SER A 385 -12.93 6.86 -10.47
C SER A 385 -12.06 7.28 -11.67
N GLN A 386 -11.97 8.58 -11.94
CA GLN A 386 -11.16 9.15 -13.02
C GLN A 386 -9.82 9.73 -12.54
N THR A 387 -9.57 9.73 -11.24
CA THR A 387 -8.39 10.36 -10.65
C THR A 387 -7.18 9.44 -10.81
N SER A 388 -6.21 9.88 -11.61
CA SER A 388 -4.97 9.15 -11.86
C SER A 388 -3.96 9.28 -10.72
N MET A 389 -3.99 10.38 -9.97
CA MET A 389 -3.03 10.61 -8.90
C MET A 389 -3.53 11.52 -7.78
N VAL A 390 -3.23 11.16 -6.53
CA VAL A 390 -3.36 12.03 -5.36
C VAL A 390 -1.98 12.15 -4.69
N LEU A 391 -1.48 13.38 -4.54
CA LEU A 391 -0.24 13.67 -3.80
C LEU A 391 -0.62 14.17 -2.41
N LEU A 392 -0.31 13.38 -1.39
CA LEU A 392 -0.51 13.71 0.02
C LEU A 392 0.81 14.21 0.62
N VAL A 393 1.13 15.48 0.39
CA VAL A 393 2.35 16.13 0.87
C VAL A 393 2.10 16.68 2.28
N GLY A 394 2.30 15.82 3.27
CA GLY A 394 2.15 16.14 4.68
C GLY A 394 2.88 15.12 5.54
N CYS A 395 2.92 15.30 6.85
CA CYS A 395 3.53 14.33 7.75
C CYS A 395 2.67 13.07 7.87
N GLU A 396 3.31 11.89 7.82
CA GLU A 396 2.69 10.57 8.11
C GLU A 396 1.40 10.28 7.31
N THR A 397 1.29 10.80 6.09
CA THR A 397 0.10 10.65 5.25
C THR A 397 -0.09 9.24 4.68
N GLY A 398 0.96 8.41 4.76
CA GLY A 398 0.97 6.98 4.47
C GLY A 398 0.80 6.10 5.71
N GLY A 399 0.68 6.71 6.89
CA GLY A 399 0.42 6.03 8.16
C GLY A 399 -1.04 5.63 8.36
N GLY A 400 -1.34 5.00 9.49
CA GLY A 400 -2.67 4.52 9.83
C GLY A 400 -2.62 3.30 10.74
N LYS A 401 -3.76 2.64 10.91
CA LYS A 401 -3.80 1.37 11.65
C LYS A 401 -3.55 0.21 10.72
N LEU A 402 -2.61 -0.65 11.09
CA LEU A 402 -2.41 -1.94 10.44
C LEU A 402 -3.55 -2.89 10.80
N TYR A 403 -4.26 -3.36 9.79
CA TYR A 403 -5.23 -4.45 9.89
C TYR A 403 -4.68 -5.69 9.17
N ARG A 404 -4.61 -6.82 9.89
CA ARG A 404 -4.09 -8.07 9.31
C ARG A 404 -4.92 -8.48 8.09
N GLY A 405 -4.25 -8.74 6.98
CA GLY A 405 -4.90 -9.07 5.71
C GLY A 405 -5.58 -7.91 5.00
N THR A 406 -5.40 -6.67 5.43
CA THR A 406 -5.89 -5.49 4.70
C THR A 406 -4.81 -4.43 4.54
N GLY A 407 -3.80 -4.44 5.40
CA GLY A 407 -2.72 -3.46 5.38
C GLY A 407 -3.04 -2.23 6.23
N ILE A 408 -2.35 -1.13 5.95
CA ILE A 408 -2.52 0.12 6.69
C ILE A 408 -3.78 0.82 6.19
N THR A 409 -4.82 0.83 7.03
CA THR A 409 -6.04 1.61 6.78
C THR A 409 -5.84 3.04 7.25
N GLY A 410 -5.91 3.95 6.28
CA GLY A 410 -5.69 5.39 6.41
C GLY A 410 -6.14 6.13 5.15
N LEU A 411 -5.72 7.38 4.99
CA LEU A 411 -6.09 8.23 3.85
C LEU A 411 -5.68 7.60 2.52
N GLN A 412 -4.43 7.14 2.43
CA GLN A 412 -3.82 6.53 1.26
C GLN A 412 -4.58 5.30 0.75
N GLN A 413 -4.92 4.36 1.63
CA GLN A 413 -5.67 3.16 1.24
C GLN A 413 -7.10 3.50 0.84
N SER A 414 -7.71 4.50 1.52
CA SER A 414 -9.07 4.94 1.21
C SER A 414 -9.17 5.46 -0.23
N PHE A 415 -8.25 6.34 -0.64
CA PHE A 415 -8.16 6.82 -2.03
C PHE A 415 -8.03 5.68 -3.05
N LEU A 416 -7.14 4.71 -2.80
CA LEU A 416 -7.01 3.54 -3.69
C LEU A 416 -8.31 2.73 -3.76
N SER A 417 -8.98 2.54 -2.63
CA SER A 417 -10.25 1.80 -2.58
C SER A 417 -11.36 2.49 -3.37
N TRP A 418 -11.35 3.83 -3.42
CA TRP A 418 -12.29 4.64 -4.19
C TRP A 418 -11.95 4.75 -5.69
N GLY A 419 -10.84 4.13 -6.13
CA GLY A 419 -10.46 4.06 -7.54
C GLY A 419 -9.38 5.04 -7.97
N VAL A 420 -8.75 5.76 -7.04
CA VAL A 420 -7.54 6.54 -7.37
C VAL A 420 -6.43 5.58 -7.81
N LYS A 421 -5.80 5.84 -8.95
CA LYS A 421 -4.76 4.93 -9.47
C LYS A 421 -3.47 4.96 -8.66
N ASN A 422 -3.01 6.16 -8.29
CA ASN A 422 -1.74 6.36 -7.61
C ASN A 422 -1.91 7.30 -6.42
N VAL A 423 -1.33 6.94 -5.29
CA VAL A 423 -1.22 7.82 -4.13
C VAL A 423 0.24 7.95 -3.74
N LEU A 424 0.75 9.17 -3.73
CA LEU A 424 2.05 9.49 -3.13
C LEU A 424 1.82 9.91 -1.68
N ALA A 425 2.46 9.23 -0.74
CA ALA A 425 2.26 9.46 0.69
C ALA A 425 3.57 9.32 1.47
N SER A 426 3.65 9.95 2.64
CA SER A 426 4.83 9.93 3.50
C SER A 426 4.71 8.91 4.64
N LEU A 427 5.79 8.19 4.95
CA LEU A 427 5.84 7.15 5.99
C LEU A 427 6.08 7.73 7.39
N TRP A 428 6.85 8.81 7.51
CA TRP A 428 7.18 9.48 8.77
C TRP A 428 7.05 10.99 8.64
N LYS A 429 7.32 11.72 9.73
CA LYS A 429 7.30 13.19 9.73
C LYS A 429 8.38 13.73 8.81
N ILE A 430 8.04 14.79 8.09
CA ILE A 430 8.90 15.41 7.10
C ILE A 430 9.05 16.90 7.36
N GLU A 431 10.25 17.42 7.15
CA GLU A 431 10.57 18.85 7.30
C GLU A 431 10.38 19.57 5.97
N ALA A 432 9.53 20.61 5.94
CA ALA A 432 9.16 21.32 4.71
C ALA A 432 10.38 21.80 3.90
N ASN A 433 11.42 22.32 4.58
CA ASN A 433 12.65 22.81 3.95
C ASN A 433 13.39 21.74 3.12
N GLN A 434 13.25 20.46 3.48
CA GLN A 434 13.84 19.35 2.75
C GLN A 434 12.86 18.78 1.71
N THR A 435 11.58 18.70 2.08
CA THR A 435 10.54 18.08 1.27
C THR A 435 10.13 18.88 0.05
N ILE A 436 9.97 20.20 0.16
CA ILE A 436 9.42 21.02 -0.93
C ILE A 436 10.30 20.92 -2.19
N PRO A 437 11.64 21.03 -2.11
CA PRO A 437 12.50 20.78 -3.28
C PRO A 437 12.36 19.37 -3.87
N GLN A 438 12.25 18.34 -3.03
CA GLN A 438 12.07 16.96 -3.51
C GLN A 438 10.74 16.81 -4.25
N ILE A 439 9.65 17.36 -3.71
CA ILE A 439 8.34 17.33 -4.37
C ILE A 439 8.34 18.10 -5.69
N GLN A 440 9.07 19.22 -5.78
CA GLN A 440 9.27 19.92 -7.06
C GLN A 440 10.02 19.04 -8.07
N ASP A 441 11.06 18.32 -7.64
CA ASP A 441 11.79 17.38 -8.49
C ASP A 441 10.89 16.23 -8.98
N PHE A 442 10.07 15.66 -8.08
CA PHE A 442 9.06 14.66 -8.43
C PHE A 442 8.09 15.20 -9.48
N ILE A 443 7.45 16.34 -9.21
CA ILE A 443 6.46 16.94 -10.12
C ILE A 443 7.09 17.26 -11.47
N LEU A 444 8.30 17.80 -11.48
CA LEU A 444 9.02 18.12 -12.71
C LEU A 444 9.27 16.86 -13.54
N LYS A 445 9.74 15.77 -12.92
CA LYS A 445 9.95 14.51 -13.64
C LYS A 445 8.62 13.91 -14.09
N TRP A 446 7.62 13.86 -13.22
CA TRP A 446 6.30 13.30 -13.51
C TRP A 446 5.62 14.05 -14.67
N SER A 447 5.71 15.37 -14.72
CA SER A 447 5.19 16.19 -15.82
C SER A 447 5.79 15.88 -17.19
N LYS A 448 6.99 15.29 -17.24
CA LYS A 448 7.70 14.95 -18.48
C LYS A 448 7.47 13.53 -18.95
N VAL A 449 7.42 12.57 -18.01
CA VAL A 449 7.37 11.13 -18.35
C VAL A 449 6.01 10.49 -18.08
N SER A 450 5.09 11.20 -17.43
CA SER A 450 3.74 10.72 -17.04
C SER A 450 3.76 9.39 -16.28
N ASN A 451 4.88 9.03 -15.65
CA ASN A 451 5.07 7.81 -14.89
C ASN A 451 5.51 8.16 -13.45
N PRO A 452 4.63 8.01 -12.45
CA PRO A 452 4.92 8.40 -11.07
C PRO A 452 5.97 7.52 -10.41
N ALA A 453 6.10 6.25 -10.79
CA ALA A 453 7.11 5.34 -10.22
C ALA A 453 8.52 5.77 -10.62
N ILE A 454 8.71 6.10 -11.89
CA ILE A 454 9.98 6.64 -12.39
C ILE A 454 10.25 8.02 -11.79
N ALA A 455 9.23 8.88 -11.67
CA ALA A 455 9.39 10.19 -11.05
C ALA A 455 9.81 10.12 -9.58
N LEU A 456 9.23 9.20 -8.80
CA LEU A 456 9.61 8.97 -7.41
C LEU A 456 11.04 8.46 -7.29
N ARG A 457 11.40 7.44 -8.09
CA ARG A 457 12.77 6.91 -8.09
C ARG A 457 13.78 8.02 -8.37
N GLU A 458 13.56 8.81 -9.42
CA GLU A 458 14.49 9.88 -9.82
C GLU A 458 14.62 10.97 -8.76
N MET A 459 13.52 11.36 -8.12
CA MET A 459 13.54 12.25 -6.96
C MET A 459 14.43 11.68 -5.84
N GLN A 460 14.27 10.40 -5.51
CA GLN A 460 15.02 9.74 -4.44
C GLN A 460 16.50 9.59 -4.79
N LEU A 461 16.84 9.21 -6.03
CA LEU A 461 18.22 9.11 -6.50
C LEU A 461 18.93 10.46 -6.45
N LYS A 462 18.28 11.52 -6.90
CA LYS A 462 18.83 12.88 -6.84
C LYS A 462 19.08 13.32 -5.39
N ALA A 463 18.19 12.98 -4.47
CA ALA A 463 18.38 13.25 -3.04
C ALA A 463 19.55 12.45 -2.46
N ILE A 464 19.67 11.16 -2.78
CA ILE A 464 20.80 10.31 -2.38
C ILE A 464 22.11 10.88 -2.91
N GLU A 465 22.19 11.23 -4.19
CA GLU A 465 23.38 11.80 -4.82
C GLU A 465 23.80 13.11 -4.14
N LYS A 466 22.84 14.01 -3.90
CA LYS A 466 23.10 15.29 -3.21
C LYS A 466 23.63 15.10 -1.80
N LEU A 467 23.12 14.10 -1.07
CA LEU A 467 23.60 13.76 0.26
C LEU A 467 25.02 13.18 0.16
N SER A 468 25.25 12.17 -0.67
CA SER A 468 26.56 11.53 -0.84
C SER A 468 27.68 12.51 -1.22
N ASN A 469 27.36 13.55 -2.00
CA ASN A 469 28.31 14.59 -2.41
C ASN A 469 28.50 15.72 -1.37
N ASN A 470 27.75 15.70 -0.27
CA ASN A 470 27.86 16.71 0.77
C ASN A 470 29.06 16.44 1.69
N LYS A 471 29.99 17.39 1.78
CA LYS A 471 31.19 17.28 2.62
C LYS A 471 30.89 16.97 4.09
N PHE A 472 29.74 17.41 4.61
CA PHE A 472 29.32 17.24 6.00
C PHE A 472 28.42 16.03 6.23
N TYR A 473 27.79 15.51 5.17
CA TYR A 473 26.78 14.45 5.23
C TYR A 473 27.11 13.35 4.21
N GLN A 474 28.27 12.71 4.33
CA GLN A 474 28.71 11.63 3.42
C GLN A 474 27.95 10.31 3.62
N PHE A 475 26.84 10.35 4.36
CA PHE A 475 26.02 9.21 4.77
C PHE A 475 24.58 9.49 4.34
N PRO A 476 24.13 8.99 3.17
CA PRO A 476 22.81 9.30 2.62
C PRO A 476 21.69 8.57 3.37
N HIS A 477 21.52 8.85 4.66
CA HIS A 477 20.62 8.15 5.56
C HIS A 477 19.16 8.18 5.05
N PRO A 478 18.40 7.06 5.10
CA PRO A 478 17.05 6.96 4.53
C PRO A 478 16.06 8.01 5.01
N TYR A 479 16.20 8.46 6.27
CA TYR A 479 15.38 9.52 6.85
C TYR A 479 15.20 10.75 5.93
N TYR A 480 16.24 11.14 5.19
CA TYR A 480 16.26 12.36 4.38
C TYR A 480 15.62 12.23 2.99
N TRP A 481 15.48 11.02 2.46
CA TRP A 481 15.06 10.80 1.06
C TRP A 481 13.99 9.71 0.89
N GLY A 482 13.93 8.75 1.82
CA GLY A 482 13.08 7.56 1.76
C GLY A 482 11.69 7.74 2.37
N SER A 483 11.30 8.98 2.73
CA SER A 483 10.04 9.24 3.43
C SER A 483 8.82 9.00 2.56
N TYR A 484 8.92 9.13 1.23
CA TYR A 484 7.81 8.94 0.31
C TYR A 484 7.74 7.53 -0.27
N ILE A 485 6.52 7.01 -0.31
CA ILE A 485 6.16 5.80 -1.02
C ILE A 485 5.10 6.09 -2.07
N LEU A 486 5.13 5.33 -3.16
CA LEU A 486 4.08 5.29 -4.16
C LEU A 486 3.21 4.06 -3.91
N LEU A 487 1.93 4.30 -3.60
CA LEU A 487 0.93 3.25 -3.56
C LEU A 487 0.14 3.22 -4.87
N HIS A 488 -0.09 2.02 -5.41
CA HIS A 488 -0.74 1.83 -6.70
C HIS A 488 -1.98 0.93 -6.60
N GLY A 489 -3.06 1.39 -7.23
CA GLY A 489 -4.42 0.89 -7.03
C GLY A 489 -5.18 0.46 -8.28
N VAL A 490 -4.62 0.63 -9.48
CA VAL A 490 -5.27 0.37 -10.79
C VAL A 490 -4.20 0.28 -11.89
N THR A 491 -3.99 -0.88 -12.52
CA THR A 491 -3.13 -1.01 -13.71
C THR A 491 -3.84 -0.53 -14.96
N GLU A 492 -3.02 -0.04 -15.88
CA GLU A 492 -3.44 0.29 -17.24
C GLU A 492 -3.34 -0.97 -18.10
N PRO A 493 -4.27 -1.21 -19.04
CA PRO A 493 -3.90 -1.99 -20.23
C PRO A 493 -2.86 -1.16 -21.00
N TYR A 494 -1.57 -1.36 -20.72
CA TYR A 494 -0.50 -0.71 -21.46
C TYR A 494 -0.49 -1.26 -22.89
N ILE A 495 -1.07 -0.50 -23.83
CA ILE A 495 -0.87 -0.72 -25.26
C ILE A 495 0.44 -0.02 -25.62
N PHE A 496 1.47 -0.80 -25.93
CA PHE A 496 2.72 -0.29 -26.49
C PHE A 496 2.43 0.54 -27.75
N LYS A 497 2.88 1.81 -27.74
CA LYS A 497 3.42 2.41 -28.95
C LYS A 497 4.92 2.51 -28.73
N ASP A 498 5.68 1.72 -29.48
CA ASP A 498 7.11 1.92 -29.67
C ASP A 498 7.33 3.37 -30.11
N ASN A 499 7.76 4.23 -29.20
CA ASN A 499 8.37 5.48 -29.55
C ASN A 499 9.88 5.30 -29.38
N ASN A 500 10.51 4.81 -30.46
CA ASN A 500 11.93 5.04 -30.69
C ASN A 500 12.19 6.55 -30.58
N TYR A 501 12.99 6.95 -29.59
CA TYR A 501 13.70 8.23 -29.57
C TYR A 501 15.17 8.00 -29.32
#